data_AF-A0A956GA61-F1
#
_entry.id   AF-A0A956GA61-F1
#
_cell.length_a   1.000
_cell.length_b   1.000
_cell.length_c   1.000
_cell.angle_alpha   90.00
_cell.angle_beta   90.00
_cell.angle_gamma   90.00
#
_symmetry.space_group_name_H-M   'P 1'
#
loop_
_entity.id
_entity.type
_entity.pdbx_description
1 polymer ?
#
loop_
_entity_poly.entity_id
_entity_poly.type
_entity_poly.pdbx_seq_one_letter_code
_entity_poly.pdbx_strand_id
1 'polypeptide(L)'
;MLVASALGVTLLLLAAGCARRRDTGSSGNTASNNSNAKNCCPCTTAGQRTLDAKLMSLLASARAYHHKANLQLRGDDRAGAIASMRALLALGLDSRWPEAEEVRLDAKARLAKLLLADGKADQALVLVDAELAETTRPSFYLANLHAVRGELLEARAKALDNAGKKDEGKTIARDAIAAFERSIAINKQLQRRLGVGGNGSGSGSGSGDGSSSGSGSGSTSGSASATGTGTGSGTTGGTP
;
A
#
# COMPACT_ATOMS: atom_id res chain seq x y z
N MET A 1 -26.23 -28.75 -25.60
CA MET A 1 -26.48 -29.36 -24.28
C MET A 1 -26.74 -28.23 -23.29
N LEU A 2 -28.02 -28.00 -22.96
CA LEU A 2 -28.45 -27.04 -21.94
C LEU A 2 -28.28 -27.70 -20.55
N VAL A 3 -27.57 -27.05 -19.63
CA VAL A 3 -27.60 -27.42 -18.22
C VAL A 3 -28.16 -26.24 -17.43
N ALA A 4 -29.41 -26.39 -17.03
CA ALA A 4 -30.09 -25.53 -16.08
C ALA A 4 -29.64 -25.94 -14.66
N SER A 5 -29.08 -25.00 -13.91
CA SER A 5 -28.73 -25.23 -12.49
C SER A 5 -29.42 -24.21 -11.60
N ALA A 6 -30.10 -24.77 -10.61
CA ALA A 6 -31.15 -24.18 -9.80
C ALA A 6 -30.66 -23.12 -8.80
N LEU A 7 -31.49 -22.10 -8.64
CA LEU A 7 -31.43 -21.08 -7.59
C LEU A 7 -31.81 -21.69 -6.23
N GLY A 8 -30.84 -21.90 -5.35
CA GLY A 8 -31.05 -22.14 -3.93
C GLY A 8 -30.96 -20.84 -3.14
N VAL A 9 -32.09 -20.18 -2.90
CA VAL A 9 -32.20 -19.02 -2.01
C VAL A 9 -32.14 -19.52 -0.57
N THR A 10 -31.03 -19.27 0.12
CA THR A 10 -30.91 -19.58 1.56
C THR A 10 -31.04 -18.27 2.34
N LEU A 11 -32.18 -18.13 3.02
CA LEU A 11 -32.54 -17.04 3.92
C LEU A 11 -31.85 -17.26 5.27
N LEU A 12 -30.90 -16.39 5.66
CA LEU A 12 -30.26 -16.47 6.98
C LEU A 12 -30.80 -15.35 7.89
N LEU A 13 -31.34 -15.76 9.03
CA LEU A 13 -31.95 -14.91 10.06
C LEU A 13 -30.93 -13.97 10.74
N LEU A 14 -31.36 -12.72 10.96
CA LEU A 14 -30.76 -11.74 11.85
C LEU A 14 -30.89 -12.17 13.33
N ALA A 15 -29.78 -12.17 14.07
CA ALA A 15 -29.79 -12.12 15.52
C ALA A 15 -29.38 -10.71 16.00
N ALA A 16 -30.33 -10.00 16.61
CA ALA A 16 -30.12 -8.70 17.24
C ALA A 16 -29.54 -8.90 18.66
N GLY A 17 -28.25 -8.59 18.84
CA GLY A 17 -27.61 -8.55 20.15
C GLY A 17 -27.43 -7.12 20.66
N CYS A 18 -28.23 -6.72 21.65
CA CYS A 18 -28.04 -5.47 22.39
C CYS A 18 -26.89 -5.64 23.41
N ALA A 19 -25.72 -5.04 23.14
CA ALA A 19 -24.64 -4.94 24.13
C ALA A 19 -24.65 -3.57 24.82
N ARG A 20 -24.78 -3.64 26.14
CA ARG A 20 -24.99 -2.56 27.12
C ARG A 20 -23.69 -1.77 27.35
N ARG A 21 -23.75 -0.45 27.16
CA ARG A 21 -22.67 0.53 27.41
C ARG A 21 -22.48 0.70 28.92
N ARG A 22 -21.26 0.51 29.43
CA ARG A 22 -20.86 0.98 30.77
C ARG A 22 -20.13 2.31 30.60
N ASP A 23 -20.77 3.38 31.04
CA ASP A 23 -20.11 4.64 31.32
C ASP A 23 -19.38 4.51 32.67
N THR A 24 -18.06 4.60 32.65
CA THR A 24 -17.27 4.91 33.86
C THR A 24 -16.68 6.29 33.68
N GLY A 25 -17.22 7.23 34.44
CA GLY A 25 -16.76 8.60 34.47
C GLY A 25 -15.31 8.73 34.94
N SER A 26 -14.66 9.79 34.46
CA SER A 26 -13.51 10.38 35.12
C SER A 26 -13.67 11.90 35.06
N SER A 27 -14.35 12.42 36.09
CA SER A 27 -14.28 13.82 36.48
C SER A 27 -12.91 14.08 37.11
N GLY A 28 -12.19 15.10 36.62
CA GLY A 28 -10.93 15.53 37.22
C GLY A 28 -10.38 16.80 36.60
N ASN A 29 -10.82 17.94 37.16
CA ASN A 29 -10.15 19.24 37.28
C ASN A 29 -8.68 19.32 36.78
N THR A 30 -8.35 20.36 36.01
CA THR A 30 -7.66 21.54 36.58
C THR A 30 -7.68 22.72 35.59
N ALA A 31 -8.32 23.81 36.03
CA ALA A 31 -8.07 25.13 35.53
C ALA A 31 -6.63 25.54 35.89
N SER A 32 -5.84 25.98 34.92
CA SER A 32 -4.61 26.73 35.16
C SER A 32 -4.68 28.03 34.37
N ASN A 33 -5.21 29.06 35.03
CA ASN A 33 -5.03 30.45 34.67
C ASN A 33 -3.54 30.76 34.67
N ASN A 34 -2.95 31.05 33.51
CA ASN A 34 -1.67 31.74 33.45
C ASN A 34 -1.71 32.84 32.39
N SER A 35 -2.29 33.97 32.77
CA SER A 35 -2.24 35.23 32.03
C SER A 35 -1.01 36.03 32.49
N ASN A 36 0.16 35.74 31.94
CA ASN A 36 1.29 36.68 31.99
C ASN A 36 2.35 36.44 30.89
N ALA A 37 2.91 37.56 30.40
CA ALA A 37 3.92 37.73 29.34
C ALA A 37 3.39 37.51 27.89
N LYS A 38 3.01 38.53 27.10
CA LYS A 38 3.63 39.84 26.82
C LYS A 38 5.14 39.74 26.52
N ASN A 39 5.44 39.76 25.22
CA ASN A 39 6.73 39.97 24.56
C ASN A 39 7.73 38.80 24.59
N CYS A 40 7.65 37.94 23.56
CA CYS A 40 8.80 37.23 23.01
C CYS A 40 8.62 37.12 21.49
N CYS A 41 9.52 37.77 20.75
CA CYS A 41 9.86 37.57 19.33
C CYS A 41 8.73 37.62 18.29
N PRO A 42 8.81 38.45 17.23
CA PRO A 42 8.03 38.23 16.02
C PRO A 42 8.60 37.00 15.31
N CYS A 43 8.33 35.81 15.84
CA CYS A 43 8.33 34.62 15.01
C CYS A 43 7.24 34.85 13.98
N THR A 44 7.65 35.28 12.79
CA THR A 44 6.84 35.36 11.59
C THR A 44 5.95 34.14 11.56
N THR A 45 4.67 34.33 11.87
CA THR A 45 3.62 33.32 11.81
C THR A 45 3.42 33.01 10.33
N ALA A 46 4.37 32.28 9.73
CA ALA A 46 4.22 31.68 8.43
C ALA A 46 2.98 30.79 8.54
N GLY A 47 1.91 31.27 7.91
CA GLY A 47 0.52 30.97 8.26
C GLY A 47 0.29 29.54 8.71
N GLN A 48 0.07 29.35 10.02
CA GLN A 48 -0.61 28.19 10.53
C GLN A 48 -1.98 28.18 9.86
N ARG A 49 -2.11 27.44 8.75
CA ARG A 49 -3.40 27.08 8.18
C ARG A 49 -4.07 26.26 9.26
N THR A 50 -4.96 26.88 10.01
CA THR A 50 -5.83 26.17 10.94
C THR A 50 -6.58 25.13 10.11
N LEU A 51 -6.33 23.85 10.40
CA LEU A 51 -7.06 22.77 9.76
C LEU A 51 -8.53 22.98 10.08
N ASP A 52 -9.36 23.04 9.04
CA ASP A 52 -10.80 23.20 9.18
C ASP A 52 -11.33 22.09 10.13
N ALA A 53 -12.15 22.48 11.11
CA ALA A 53 -12.78 21.54 12.04
C ALA A 53 -13.52 20.42 11.29
N LYS A 54 -14.08 20.74 10.11
CA LYS A 54 -14.68 19.75 9.21
C LYS A 54 -13.67 18.72 8.71
N LEU A 55 -12.50 19.15 8.23
CA LEU A 55 -11.43 18.26 7.78
C LEU A 55 -10.97 17.35 8.92
N MET A 56 -10.76 17.92 10.12
CA MET A 56 -10.36 17.15 11.29
C MET A 56 -11.38 16.06 11.66
N SER A 57 -12.68 16.37 11.59
CA SER A 57 -13.75 15.37 11.81
C SER A 57 -13.75 14.25 10.77
N LEU A 58 -13.51 14.58 9.49
CA LEU A 58 -13.38 13.58 8.41
C LEU A 58 -12.15 12.69 8.61
N LEU A 59 -10.99 13.25 8.95
CA LEU A 59 -9.76 12.49 9.20
C LEU A 59 -9.91 11.57 10.43
N ALA A 60 -10.58 12.02 11.48
CA ALA A 60 -10.91 11.18 12.64
C ALA A 60 -11.81 9.99 12.23
N SER A 61 -12.82 10.24 11.38
CA SER A 61 -13.70 9.19 10.84
C SER A 61 -12.93 8.20 9.97
N ALA A 62 -12.03 8.67 9.11
CA ALA A 62 -11.19 7.81 8.29
C ALA A 62 -10.32 6.88 9.15
N ARG A 63 -9.68 7.39 10.21
CA ARG A 63 -8.92 6.58 11.17
C ARG A 63 -9.79 5.49 11.82
N ALA A 64 -11.04 5.81 12.18
CA ALA A 64 -11.98 4.82 12.71
C ALA A 64 -12.28 3.71 11.70
N TYR A 65 -12.45 4.03 10.41
CA TYR A 65 -12.62 3.02 9.36
C TYR A 65 -11.38 2.13 9.16
N HIS A 66 -10.17 2.68 9.22
CA HIS A 66 -8.94 1.87 9.18
C HIS A 66 -8.88 0.87 10.33
N HIS A 67 -9.21 1.32 11.55
CA HIS A 67 -9.26 0.46 12.72
C HIS A 67 -10.35 -0.60 12.60
N LYS A 68 -11.56 -0.23 12.16
CA LYS A 68 -12.65 -1.18 11.91
C LYS A 68 -12.25 -2.27 10.92
N ALA A 69 -11.63 -1.91 9.79
CA ALA A 69 -11.15 -2.89 8.82
C ALA A 69 -10.07 -3.82 9.40
N ASN A 70 -9.18 -3.32 10.27
CA ASN A 70 -8.22 -4.19 10.99
C ASN A 70 -8.93 -5.20 11.89
N LEU A 71 -9.92 -4.77 12.65
CA LEU A 71 -10.69 -5.67 13.53
C LEU A 71 -11.44 -6.74 12.74
N GLN A 72 -12.02 -6.37 11.59
CA GLN A 72 -12.70 -7.31 10.70
C GLN A 72 -11.74 -8.35 10.13
N LEU A 73 -10.54 -7.95 9.70
CA LEU A 73 -9.51 -8.90 9.24
C LEU A 73 -9.05 -9.86 10.35
N ARG A 74 -8.98 -9.41 11.60
CA ARG A 74 -8.66 -10.29 12.74
C ARG A 74 -9.73 -11.34 13.02
N GLY A 75 -10.97 -11.09 12.59
CA GLY A 75 -12.08 -12.03 12.67
C GLY A 75 -12.38 -12.73 11.35
N ASP A 76 -11.42 -12.76 10.41
CA ASP A 76 -11.55 -13.34 9.06
C ASP A 76 -12.69 -12.75 8.20
N ASP A 77 -13.27 -11.62 8.60
CA ASP A 77 -14.30 -10.88 7.86
C ASP A 77 -13.67 -9.97 6.79
N ARG A 78 -13.13 -10.60 5.73
CA ARG A 78 -12.54 -9.86 4.60
C ARG A 78 -13.57 -9.00 3.85
N ALA A 79 -14.78 -9.51 3.68
CA ALA A 79 -15.85 -8.78 2.99
C ALA A 79 -16.21 -7.49 3.74
N GLY A 80 -16.32 -7.55 5.07
CA GLY A 80 -16.54 -6.38 5.91
C GLY A 80 -15.37 -5.40 5.87
N ALA A 81 -14.13 -5.88 5.85
CA ALA A 81 -12.95 -5.00 5.71
C ALA A 81 -12.98 -4.23 4.38
N ILE A 82 -13.35 -4.88 3.28
CA ILE A 82 -13.56 -4.23 1.96
C ILE A 82 -14.66 -3.18 2.06
N ALA A 83 -15.80 -3.50 2.68
CA ALA A 83 -16.91 -2.56 2.86
C ALA A 83 -16.47 -1.33 3.68
N SER A 84 -15.68 -1.52 4.74
CA SER A 84 -15.14 -0.42 5.55
C SER A 84 -14.19 0.50 4.76
N MET A 85 -13.34 -0.05 3.89
CA MET A 85 -12.47 0.79 3.03
C MET A 85 -13.27 1.55 1.97
N ARG A 86 -14.32 0.94 1.41
CA ARG A 86 -15.24 1.66 0.51
C ARG A 86 -15.99 2.78 1.22
N ALA A 87 -16.45 2.54 2.45
CA ALA A 87 -17.10 3.57 3.26
C ALA A 87 -16.17 4.74 3.59
N LEU A 88 -14.87 4.47 3.84
CA LEU A 88 -13.86 5.52 4.01
C LEU A 88 -13.74 6.37 2.73
N LEU A 89 -13.59 5.74 1.56
CA LEU A 89 -13.48 6.47 0.29
C LEU A 89 -14.74 7.28 -0.03
N ALA A 90 -15.90 6.85 0.46
CA ALA A 90 -17.17 7.58 0.34
C ALA A 90 -17.27 8.82 1.25
N LEU A 91 -16.32 9.07 2.16
CA LEU A 91 -16.31 10.28 3.01
C LEU A 91 -16.14 11.59 2.21
N GLY A 92 -15.73 11.51 0.94
CA GLY A 92 -15.54 12.71 0.11
C GLY A 92 -14.37 13.58 0.59
N LEU A 93 -13.23 12.93 0.88
CA LEU A 93 -11.99 13.62 1.25
C LEU A 93 -11.52 14.52 0.09
N ASP A 94 -11.46 15.82 0.34
CA ASP A 94 -11.08 16.83 -0.66
C ASP A 94 -9.57 16.80 -0.92
N SER A 95 -9.18 16.48 -2.16
CA SER A 95 -7.79 16.32 -2.60
C SER A 95 -6.97 17.61 -2.57
N ARG A 96 -7.60 18.78 -2.39
CA ARG A 96 -6.85 20.04 -2.20
C ARG A 96 -6.04 20.04 -0.90
N TRP A 97 -6.40 19.20 0.07
CA TRP A 97 -5.70 19.07 1.34
C TRP A 97 -4.72 17.90 1.27
N PRO A 98 -3.41 18.13 1.50
CA PRO A 98 -2.42 17.07 1.42
C PRO A 98 -2.73 15.87 2.32
N GLU A 99 -3.17 16.13 3.55
CA GLU A 99 -3.51 15.11 4.54
C GLU A 99 -4.71 14.24 4.10
N ALA A 100 -5.68 14.85 3.41
CA ALA A 100 -6.86 14.15 2.91
C ALA A 100 -6.51 13.26 1.71
N GLU A 101 -5.66 13.75 0.81
CA GLU A 101 -5.16 12.97 -0.33
C GLU A 101 -4.32 11.78 0.13
N GLU A 102 -3.46 11.96 1.13
CA GLU A 102 -2.65 10.88 1.71
C GLU A 102 -3.50 9.76 2.30
N VAL A 103 -4.55 10.10 3.06
CA VAL A 103 -5.51 9.12 3.59
C VAL A 103 -6.27 8.41 2.47
N ARG A 104 -6.67 9.13 1.41
CA ARG A 104 -7.33 8.53 0.24
C ARG A 104 -6.42 7.54 -0.48
N LEU A 105 -5.14 7.88 -0.69
CA LEU A 105 -4.14 7.03 -1.30
C LEU A 105 -3.90 5.76 -0.48
N ASP A 106 -3.76 5.88 0.85
CA ASP A 106 -3.60 4.73 1.75
C ASP A 106 -4.82 3.80 1.69
N ALA A 107 -6.03 4.37 1.76
CA ALA A 107 -7.26 3.61 1.69
C ALA A 107 -7.43 2.87 0.35
N LYS A 108 -7.06 3.49 -0.79
CA LYS A 108 -7.06 2.84 -2.10
C LYS A 108 -6.02 1.73 -2.21
N ALA A 109 -4.79 1.96 -1.77
CA ALA A 109 -3.75 0.93 -1.75
C ALA A 109 -4.19 -0.28 -0.89
N ARG A 110 -4.81 -0.01 0.26
CA ARG A 110 -5.33 -1.04 1.15
C ARG A 110 -6.52 -1.79 0.56
N LEU A 111 -7.47 -1.08 -0.06
CA LEU A 111 -8.61 -1.70 -0.76
C LEU A 111 -8.12 -2.59 -1.91
N ALA A 112 -7.13 -2.14 -2.69
CA ALA A 112 -6.54 -2.92 -3.77
C ALA A 112 -5.89 -4.22 -3.26
N LYS A 113 -5.16 -4.16 -2.13
CA LYS A 113 -4.61 -5.36 -1.47
C LYS A 113 -5.70 -6.35 -1.00
N LEU A 114 -6.80 -5.84 -0.46
CA LEU A 114 -7.94 -6.68 -0.07
C LEU A 114 -8.62 -7.34 -1.28
N LEU A 115 -8.78 -6.60 -2.38
CA LEU A 115 -9.34 -7.12 -3.63
C LEU A 115 -8.42 -8.17 -4.26
N LEU A 116 -7.10 -7.97 -4.22
CA LEU A 116 -6.12 -8.97 -4.66
C LEU A 116 -6.26 -10.27 -3.88
N ALA A 117 -6.35 -10.19 -2.55
CA ALA A 117 -6.57 -11.35 -1.69
C ALA A 117 -7.92 -12.06 -1.93
N ASP A 118 -8.89 -11.36 -2.54
CA ASP A 118 -10.21 -11.88 -2.94
C ASP A 118 -10.22 -12.40 -4.40
N GLY A 119 -9.06 -12.50 -5.04
CA GLY A 119 -8.94 -12.95 -6.43
C GLY A 119 -9.38 -11.92 -7.48
N LYS A 120 -9.65 -10.67 -7.06
CA LYS A 120 -10.17 -9.58 -7.90
C LYS A 120 -9.04 -8.63 -8.35
N ALA A 121 -7.96 -9.20 -8.88
CA ALA A 121 -6.77 -8.45 -9.28
C ALA A 121 -7.06 -7.39 -10.36
N ASP A 122 -7.87 -7.72 -11.38
CA ASP A 122 -8.20 -6.77 -12.45
C ASP A 122 -9.00 -5.57 -11.93
N GLN A 123 -9.96 -5.81 -11.02
CA GLN A 123 -10.72 -4.72 -10.38
C GLN A 123 -9.81 -3.82 -9.54
N ALA A 124 -8.87 -4.42 -8.80
CA ALA A 124 -7.88 -3.67 -8.03
C ALA A 124 -6.98 -2.83 -8.93
N LEU A 125 -6.56 -3.36 -10.08
CA LEU A 125 -5.69 -2.66 -11.02
C LEU A 125 -6.38 -1.43 -11.62
N VAL A 126 -7.64 -1.56 -12.06
CA VAL A 126 -8.44 -0.42 -12.55
C VAL A 126 -8.55 0.68 -11.50
N LEU A 127 -8.79 0.31 -10.23
CA LEU A 127 -8.90 1.26 -9.13
C LEU A 127 -7.59 2.02 -8.86
N VAL A 128 -6.45 1.32 -8.92
CA VAL A 128 -5.12 1.90 -8.72
C VAL A 128 -4.70 2.76 -9.91
N ASP A 129 -4.92 2.30 -11.15
CA ASP A 129 -4.55 3.05 -12.35
C ASP A 129 -5.34 4.36 -12.47
N ALA A 130 -6.64 4.35 -12.15
CA ALA A 130 -7.45 5.57 -12.11
C ALA A 130 -6.90 6.59 -11.09
N GLU A 131 -6.44 6.13 -9.93
CA GLU A 131 -5.87 7.01 -8.91
C GLU A 131 -4.51 7.60 -9.31
N LEU A 132 -3.66 6.78 -9.93
CA LEU A 132 -2.34 7.20 -10.40
C LEU A 132 -2.42 8.20 -11.56
N ALA A 133 -3.50 8.17 -12.34
CA ALA A 133 -3.75 9.16 -13.39
C ALA A 133 -4.06 10.56 -12.84
N GLU A 134 -4.64 10.64 -11.64
CA GLU A 134 -5.03 11.91 -11.00
C GLU A 134 -3.95 12.47 -10.06
N THR A 135 -3.14 11.59 -9.47
CA THR A 135 -2.25 11.92 -8.36
C THR A 135 -0.83 12.21 -8.83
N THR A 136 -0.36 13.44 -8.64
CA THR A 136 0.97 13.86 -9.11
C THR A 136 1.94 14.25 -7.99
N ARG A 137 1.47 14.54 -6.77
CA ARG A 137 2.34 14.99 -5.69
C ARG A 137 3.16 13.80 -5.14
N PRO A 138 4.50 13.86 -5.13
CA PRO A 138 5.32 12.83 -4.50
C PRO A 138 5.05 12.74 -2.99
N SER A 139 4.69 11.54 -2.53
CA SER A 139 4.46 11.22 -1.11
C SER A 139 4.80 9.75 -0.84
N PHE A 140 5.00 9.36 0.42
CA PHE A 140 5.18 7.96 0.79
C PHE A 140 3.97 7.10 0.39
N TYR A 141 2.78 7.69 0.40
CA TYR A 141 1.53 7.03 0.01
C TYR A 141 1.44 6.81 -1.51
N LEU A 142 1.88 7.77 -2.32
CA LEU A 142 1.97 7.58 -3.77
C LEU A 142 3.01 6.50 -4.12
N ALA A 143 4.15 6.49 -3.42
CA ALA A 143 5.15 5.42 -3.58
C ALA A 143 4.56 4.06 -3.22
N ASN A 144 3.82 3.95 -2.11
CA ASN A 144 3.14 2.72 -1.72
C ASN A 144 2.12 2.29 -2.78
N LEU A 145 1.33 3.21 -3.34
CA LEU A 145 0.36 2.91 -4.39
C LEU A 145 1.01 2.33 -5.66
N HIS A 146 2.17 2.85 -6.07
CA HIS A 146 2.96 2.26 -7.15
C HIS A 146 3.50 0.87 -6.82
N ALA A 147 3.91 0.62 -5.57
CA ALA A 147 4.32 -0.72 -5.15
C ALA A 147 3.15 -1.71 -5.19
N VAL A 148 1.96 -1.30 -4.70
CA VAL A 148 0.74 -2.11 -4.81
C VAL A 148 0.38 -2.41 -6.28
N ARG A 149 0.53 -1.43 -7.18
CA ARG A 149 0.37 -1.67 -8.62
C ARG A 149 1.31 -2.76 -9.13
N GLY A 150 2.58 -2.75 -8.69
CA GLY A 150 3.56 -3.79 -9.01
C GLY A 150 3.10 -5.18 -8.55
N GLU A 151 2.65 -5.30 -7.30
CA GLU A 151 2.10 -6.55 -6.74
C GLU A 151 0.89 -7.08 -7.56
N LEU A 152 0.00 -6.18 -7.99
CA LEU A 152 -1.16 -6.54 -8.82
C LEU A 152 -0.77 -7.04 -10.21
N LEU A 153 0.18 -6.37 -10.87
CA LEU A 153 0.70 -6.76 -12.18
C LEU A 153 1.45 -8.10 -12.08
N GLU A 154 2.24 -8.32 -11.03
CA GLU A 154 2.90 -9.60 -10.77
C GLU A 154 1.88 -10.75 -10.66
N ALA A 155 0.82 -10.55 -9.87
CA ALA A 155 -0.25 -11.54 -9.74
C ALA A 155 -0.92 -11.85 -11.10
N ARG A 156 -1.13 -10.83 -11.93
CA ARG A 156 -1.68 -10.98 -13.28
C ARG A 156 -0.71 -11.69 -14.23
N ALA A 157 0.58 -11.37 -14.20
CA ALA A 157 1.60 -12.05 -14.98
C ALA A 157 1.64 -13.55 -14.63
N LYS A 158 1.61 -13.88 -13.33
CA LYS A 158 1.53 -15.28 -12.86
C LYS A 158 0.28 -16.00 -13.34
N ALA A 159 -0.87 -15.32 -13.36
CA ALA A 159 -2.11 -15.89 -13.89
C ALA A 159 -2.01 -16.20 -15.40
N LEU A 160 -1.38 -15.31 -16.18
CA LEU A 160 -1.12 -15.52 -17.61
C LEU A 160 -0.15 -16.68 -17.86
N ASP A 161 0.92 -16.78 -17.07
CA ASP A 161 1.87 -17.89 -17.14
C ASP A 161 1.21 -19.23 -16.86
N ASN A 162 0.36 -19.30 -15.82
CA ASN A 162 -0.43 -20.49 -15.50
C ASN A 162 -1.42 -20.87 -16.62
N ALA A 163 -1.90 -19.87 -17.37
CA ALA A 163 -2.75 -20.08 -18.55
C ALA A 163 -1.98 -20.43 -19.82
N GLY A 164 -0.65 -20.61 -19.75
CA GLY A 164 0.21 -20.93 -20.90
C GLY A 164 0.59 -19.72 -21.77
N LYS A 165 0.18 -18.51 -21.39
CA LYS A 165 0.40 -17.25 -22.14
C LYS A 165 1.71 -16.57 -21.75
N LYS A 166 2.83 -17.27 -21.89
CA LYS A 166 4.14 -16.86 -21.36
C LYS A 166 4.63 -15.51 -21.90
N ASP A 167 4.39 -15.19 -23.17
CA ASP A 167 4.90 -13.93 -23.75
C ASP A 167 4.08 -12.71 -23.32
N GLU A 168 2.76 -12.87 -23.13
CA GLU A 168 1.92 -11.87 -22.47
C GLU A 168 2.37 -11.69 -21.00
N GLY A 169 2.58 -12.80 -20.28
CA GLY A 169 3.04 -12.82 -18.89
C GLY A 169 4.36 -12.05 -18.69
N LYS A 170 5.36 -12.29 -19.55
CA LYS A 170 6.63 -11.53 -19.54
C LYS A 170 6.42 -10.04 -19.74
N THR A 171 5.48 -9.63 -20.59
CA THR A 171 5.22 -8.21 -20.84
C THR A 171 4.63 -7.54 -19.61
N ILE A 172 3.63 -8.16 -18.99
CA ILE A 172 3.06 -7.67 -17.72
C ILE A 172 4.08 -7.68 -16.59
N ALA A 173 4.99 -8.66 -16.55
CA ALA A 173 6.08 -8.69 -15.56
C ALA A 173 7.04 -7.50 -15.69
N ARG A 174 7.34 -7.03 -16.93
CA ARG A 174 8.11 -5.80 -17.12
C ARG A 174 7.36 -4.57 -16.60
N ASP A 175 6.05 -4.51 -16.79
CA ASP A 175 5.23 -3.42 -16.26
C ASP A 175 5.20 -3.42 -14.72
N ALA A 176 5.22 -4.61 -14.09
CA ALA A 176 5.35 -4.75 -12.64
C ALA A 176 6.68 -4.19 -12.12
N ILE A 177 7.80 -4.54 -12.78
CA ILE A 177 9.14 -4.00 -12.47
C ILE A 177 9.14 -2.48 -12.58
N ALA A 178 8.60 -1.92 -13.68
CA ALA A 178 8.52 -0.48 -13.87
C ALA A 178 7.70 0.21 -12.76
N ALA A 179 6.63 -0.42 -12.27
CA ALA A 179 5.85 0.10 -11.16
C ALA A 179 6.65 0.14 -9.85
N PHE A 180 7.42 -0.92 -9.53
CA PHE A 180 8.31 -0.92 -8.37
C PHE A 180 9.43 0.10 -8.49
N GLU A 181 10.03 0.25 -9.67
CA GLU A 181 11.05 1.28 -9.93
C GLU A 181 10.52 2.69 -9.69
N ARG A 182 9.27 2.97 -10.09
CA ARG A 182 8.60 4.24 -9.78
C ARG A 182 8.44 4.46 -8.28
N SER A 183 8.02 3.44 -7.52
CA SER A 183 7.94 3.51 -6.05
C SER A 183 9.31 3.84 -5.42
N ILE A 184 10.36 3.14 -5.85
CA ILE A 184 11.75 3.36 -5.39
C ILE A 184 12.22 4.77 -5.72
N ALA A 185 11.95 5.26 -6.93
CA ALA A 185 12.34 6.60 -7.37
C ALA A 185 11.71 7.69 -6.50
N ILE A 186 10.42 7.57 -6.17
CA ILE A 186 9.70 8.50 -5.28
C ILE A 186 10.30 8.45 -3.88
N ASN A 187 10.52 7.27 -3.31
CA ASN A 187 11.12 7.13 -1.98
C ASN A 187 12.52 7.72 -1.91
N LYS A 188 13.37 7.49 -2.92
CA LYS A 188 14.70 8.12 -3.02
C LYS A 188 14.62 9.64 -3.07
N GLN A 189 13.65 10.20 -3.80
CA GLN A 189 13.42 11.64 -3.83
C GLN A 189 13.02 12.20 -2.46
N LEU A 190 12.13 11.50 -1.73
CA LEU A 190 11.71 11.89 -0.39
C LEU A 190 12.88 11.84 0.61
N GLN A 191 13.70 10.79 0.58
CA GLN A 191 14.88 10.67 1.44
C GLN A 191 15.88 11.82 1.22
N ARG A 192 16.11 12.21 -0.05
CA ARG A 192 16.95 13.39 -0.37
C ARG A 192 16.38 14.69 0.20
N ARG A 193 15.05 14.87 0.14
CA ARG A 193 14.37 16.07 0.67
C ARG A 193 14.40 16.16 2.19
N LEU A 194 14.34 15.01 2.88
CA LEU A 194 14.33 14.95 4.34
C LEU A 194 15.73 15.04 4.96
N GLY A 195 16.81 15.11 4.17
CA GLY A 195 18.18 15.16 4.68
C GLY A 195 18.62 13.88 5.41
N VAL A 196 17.84 12.79 5.32
CA VAL A 196 18.15 11.49 5.94
C VAL A 196 19.33 10.80 5.24
N GLY A 197 19.66 11.21 4.02
CA GLY A 197 20.96 10.95 3.40
C GLY A 197 21.92 12.07 3.80
N GLY A 198 22.59 11.90 4.94
CA GLY A 198 23.43 12.93 5.54
C GLY A 198 24.43 13.57 4.59
N ASN A 199 24.80 14.80 4.93
CA ASN A 199 25.91 15.58 4.43
C ASN A 199 27.25 14.84 4.55
N GLY A 200 27.43 13.78 3.77
CA GLY A 200 28.72 13.41 3.24
C GLY A 200 29.10 14.40 2.14
N SER A 201 29.17 15.69 2.48
CA SER A 201 30.04 16.64 1.78
C SER A 201 31.49 16.24 2.08
N GLY A 202 31.86 15.02 1.70
CA GLY A 202 33.23 14.69 1.38
C GLY A 202 33.47 15.32 0.03
N SER A 203 33.83 16.60 0.03
CA SER A 203 34.53 17.25 -1.08
C SER A 203 35.89 16.57 -1.24
N GLY A 204 35.88 15.31 -1.67
CA GLY A 204 37.06 14.61 -2.11
C GLY A 204 37.40 15.12 -3.49
N SER A 205 38.05 16.28 -3.54
CA SER A 205 38.82 16.73 -4.70
C SER A 205 40.00 15.77 -4.89
N GLY A 206 39.72 14.53 -5.28
CA GLY A 206 40.71 13.56 -5.69
C GLY A 206 41.00 13.78 -7.16
N SER A 207 41.84 14.76 -7.47
CA SER A 207 42.57 14.81 -8.74
C SER A 207 43.50 13.59 -8.77
N GLY A 208 42.98 12.46 -9.24
CA GLY A 208 43.74 11.24 -9.48
C GLY A 208 43.87 11.03 -10.97
N ASP A 209 44.87 11.66 -11.57
CA ASP A 209 45.33 11.34 -12.92
C ASP A 209 45.95 9.95 -12.91
N GLY A 210 45.10 8.92 -12.99
CA GLY A 210 45.48 7.52 -12.94
C GLY A 210 45.30 6.85 -14.29
N SER A 211 46.15 7.19 -15.26
CA SER A 211 46.33 6.41 -16.48
C SER A 211 46.66 4.96 -16.13
N SER A 212 45.72 4.04 -16.37
CA SER A 212 46.03 2.61 -16.44
C SER A 212 45.27 1.99 -17.60
N SER A 213 45.96 1.99 -18.74
CA SER A 213 45.70 1.10 -19.87
C SER A 213 45.92 -0.34 -19.42
N GLY A 214 44.84 -1.00 -19.00
CA GLY A 214 44.83 -2.43 -18.68
C GLY A 214 44.13 -3.21 -19.79
N SER A 215 44.91 -3.68 -20.77
CA SER A 215 44.47 -4.65 -21.76
C SER A 215 44.24 -6.01 -21.09
N GLY A 216 42.98 -6.34 -20.80
CA GLY A 216 42.59 -7.61 -20.18
C GLY A 216 41.87 -8.53 -21.16
N SER A 217 42.65 -9.27 -21.95
CA SER A 217 42.19 -10.46 -22.67
C SER A 217 41.91 -11.58 -21.66
N GLY A 218 40.75 -12.24 -21.69
CA GLY A 218 40.49 -13.31 -20.72
C GLY A 218 39.16 -14.07 -20.85
N SER A 219 39.14 -14.99 -21.81
CA SER A 219 38.59 -16.36 -21.73
C SER A 219 37.21 -16.62 -21.13
N THR A 220 36.31 -16.98 -22.04
CA THR A 220 35.15 -17.87 -21.86
C THR A 220 35.55 -19.23 -21.26
N SER A 221 34.92 -19.63 -20.16
CA SER A 221 34.67 -21.02 -19.76
C SER A 221 33.43 -20.96 -18.84
N GLY A 222 32.31 -21.62 -19.10
CA GLY A 222 32.17 -23.02 -19.46
C GLY A 222 32.03 -23.82 -18.17
N SER A 223 30.82 -23.94 -17.63
CA SER A 223 30.48 -24.97 -16.63
C SER A 223 29.00 -25.27 -16.69
N ALA A 224 28.73 -26.47 -17.19
CA ALA A 224 27.45 -27.10 -17.36
C ALA A 224 27.00 -27.81 -16.08
N SER A 225 25.74 -28.27 -16.12
CA SER A 225 25.25 -29.51 -15.51
C SER A 225 24.99 -29.55 -14.00
N ALA A 226 23.70 -29.43 -13.66
CA ALA A 226 23.11 -30.22 -12.58
C ALA A 226 21.63 -30.54 -12.91
N THR A 227 21.42 -31.61 -13.66
CA THR A 227 20.14 -32.34 -13.74
C THR A 227 19.90 -33.04 -12.40
N GLY A 228 18.95 -32.53 -11.61
CA GLY A 228 18.43 -33.22 -10.43
C GLY A 228 17.12 -33.94 -10.78
N THR A 229 17.21 -35.21 -11.15
CA THR A 229 16.06 -36.12 -11.21
C THR A 229 15.74 -36.61 -9.79
N GLY A 230 14.71 -36.02 -9.17
CA GLY A 230 14.14 -36.50 -7.91
C GLY A 230 12.87 -37.30 -8.17
N THR A 231 13.01 -38.61 -8.41
CA THR A 231 11.89 -39.57 -8.37
C THR A 231 11.63 -39.97 -6.92
N GLY A 232 10.65 -39.35 -6.29
CA GLY A 232 10.12 -39.77 -4.99
C GLY A 232 8.86 -40.61 -5.16
N SER A 233 9.03 -41.93 -5.31
CA SER A 233 7.95 -42.91 -5.11
C SER A 233 7.69 -43.06 -3.61
N GLY A 234 6.55 -42.52 -3.15
CA GLY A 234 6.04 -42.71 -1.79
C GLY A 234 4.86 -43.68 -1.81
N THR A 235 5.09 -44.83 -1.18
CA THR A 235 4.31 -46.06 -1.15
C THR A 235 3.01 -45.97 -0.33
N THR A 236 2.00 -46.64 -0.85
CA THR A 236 0.83 -47.31 -0.25
C THR A 236 0.72 -47.44 1.29
N GLY A 237 -0.49 -47.17 1.78
CA GLY A 237 -1.09 -47.74 3.00
C GLY A 237 -2.39 -46.97 3.29
N GLY A 238 -3.62 -47.48 3.14
CA GLY A 238 -4.10 -48.85 3.25
C GLY A 238 -4.65 -49.06 4.66
N THR A 239 -5.96 -48.90 4.87
CA THR A 239 -6.78 -49.69 5.82
C THR A 239 -8.29 -49.41 5.62
N PRO A 240 -9.15 -50.39 5.95
CA PRO A 240 -10.53 -50.54 5.47
C PRO A 240 -11.59 -49.75 6.24
#